data_AF-A0A097CS65-F1
#
_entry.id   AF-A0A097CS65-F1
#
_cell.length_a   1.000
_cell.length_b   1.000
_cell.length_c   1.000
_cell.angle_alpha   90.00
_cell.angle_beta   90.00
_cell.angle_gamma   90.00
#
_symmetry.space_group_name_H-M   'P 1'
#
loop_
_entity.id
_entity.type
_entity.pdbx_description
1 polymer ?
#
loop_
_entity_poly.entity_id
_entity_poly.type
_entity_poly.pdbx_seq_one_letter_code
_entity_poly.pdbx_strand_id
1 'polypeptide(L)'
;MGASPAATAVWLGHRRTDDPAARRYLDAVVARQGGPVPCCTPITVFERSWTLATLARVGLPVDPGARLLAELAAALGPDGAATGPGLPADADTTSTVLYALARLGRPVDPASLLHYDLGSHFCTWRGEDGQSVTTNAHVLEALGWHARHGADRYTARVASLAGWLREVQGPDGLWTDRWHASPYYATCCAVSALAGHAPPEVADTAIDRAVERILADQRDDGGWGRWSSTAEETAYAVQILLGSGRPIRPAVTAAVCRAVGHLRSDRSDYPPLWHDKDLYAPILIVRAAVIAARKLVLAVAPTINQALSTTTPEAGRSRA
;
A
#
# COMPACT_ATOMS: atom_id res chain seq x y z
N MET A 1 2.05 12.91 23.04
CA MET A 1 2.41 11.54 23.46
C MET A 1 2.04 10.56 22.38
N GLY A 2 3.00 9.78 21.84
CA GLY A 2 2.74 8.69 20.87
C GLY A 2 1.85 9.07 19.69
N ALA A 3 2.00 10.30 19.17
CA ALA A 3 1.14 10.88 18.13
C ALA A 3 -0.38 10.74 18.39
N SER A 4 -0.82 10.56 19.63
CA SER A 4 -2.23 10.27 19.95
C SER A 4 -2.86 11.47 20.69
N PRO A 5 -3.89 12.12 20.13
CA PRO A 5 -4.65 13.16 20.84
C PRO A 5 -5.23 12.66 22.17
N ALA A 6 -5.86 11.47 22.17
CA ALA A 6 -6.45 10.88 23.38
C ALA A 6 -5.41 10.65 24.50
N ALA A 7 -4.31 9.93 24.21
CA ALA A 7 -3.23 9.73 25.16
C ALA A 7 -2.59 11.04 25.65
N THR A 8 -2.49 12.05 24.78
CA THR A 8 -1.95 13.37 25.16
C THR A 8 -2.89 14.11 26.12
N ALA A 9 -4.21 14.03 25.91
CA ALA A 9 -5.21 14.60 26.80
C ALA A 9 -5.21 13.92 28.18
N VAL A 10 -5.17 12.59 28.23
CA VAL A 10 -5.06 11.82 29.48
C VAL A 10 -3.77 12.17 30.21
N TRP A 11 -2.65 12.20 29.49
CA TRP A 11 -1.35 12.54 30.06
C TRP A 11 -1.36 13.95 30.67
N LEU A 12 -1.91 14.94 29.98
CA LEU A 12 -2.08 16.30 30.50
C LEU A 12 -2.96 16.33 31.76
N GLY A 13 -4.07 15.58 31.77
CA GLY A 13 -5.01 15.54 32.90
C GLY A 13 -4.41 14.98 34.20
N HIS A 14 -3.38 14.13 34.10
CA HIS A 14 -2.68 13.58 35.27
C HIS A 14 -1.50 14.42 35.76
N ARG A 15 -1.20 15.54 35.10
CA ARG A 15 -0.06 16.39 35.48
C ARG A 15 -0.46 17.42 36.53
N ARG A 16 0.48 17.67 37.44
CA ARG A 16 0.38 18.76 38.43
C ARG A 16 0.74 20.12 37.84
N THR A 17 1.55 20.14 36.78
CA THR A 17 1.97 21.34 36.06
C THR A 17 1.58 21.25 34.59
N ASP A 18 1.07 22.36 34.07
CA ASP A 18 0.68 22.48 32.67
C ASP A 18 1.87 22.24 31.74
N ASP A 19 1.58 21.72 30.55
CA ASP A 19 2.56 21.54 29.47
C ASP A 19 2.07 22.29 28.23
N PRO A 20 2.58 23.51 27.99
CA PRO A 20 2.17 24.34 26.87
C PRO A 20 2.38 23.69 25.50
N ALA A 21 3.34 22.77 25.36
CA ALA A 21 3.59 22.11 24.08
C ALA A 21 2.52 21.04 23.81
N ALA A 22 2.19 20.23 24.81
CA ALA A 22 1.11 19.26 24.70
C ALA A 22 -0.26 19.94 24.50
N ARG A 23 -0.51 21.08 25.14
CA ARG A 23 -1.75 21.84 24.94
C ARG A 23 -1.84 22.44 23.54
N ARG A 24 -0.77 23.10 23.07
CA ARG A 24 -0.70 23.58 21.68
C ARG A 24 -0.91 22.48 20.66
N TYR A 25 -0.40 21.27 20.92
CA TYR A 25 -0.64 20.12 20.06
C TYR A 25 -2.13 19.77 19.99
N LEU A 26 -2.83 19.68 21.12
CA LEU A 26 -4.27 19.40 21.14
C LEU A 26 -5.07 20.51 20.45
N ASP A 27 -4.77 21.77 20.76
CA ASP A 27 -5.44 22.94 20.16
C ASP A 27 -5.26 22.94 18.64
N ALA A 28 -4.05 22.66 18.15
CA ALA A 28 -3.77 22.59 16.71
C ALA A 28 -4.53 21.44 16.01
N VAL A 29 -4.63 20.27 16.65
CA VAL A 29 -5.34 19.11 16.08
C VAL A 29 -6.84 19.38 16.02
N VAL A 30 -7.43 19.96 17.06
CA VAL A 30 -8.86 20.35 17.10
C VAL A 30 -9.16 21.42 16.06
N ALA A 31 -8.33 22.47 15.99
CA ALA A 31 -8.51 23.57 15.05
C ALA A 31 -8.47 23.11 13.58
N ARG A 32 -7.63 22.12 13.26
CA ARG A 32 -7.46 21.62 11.89
C ARG A 32 -8.74 21.00 11.29
N GLN A 33 -9.59 20.42 12.13
CA GLN A 33 -10.81 19.72 11.70
C GLN A 33 -12.09 20.39 12.21
N GLY A 34 -11.98 21.51 12.92
CA GLY A 34 -13.13 22.22 13.49
C GLY A 34 -13.84 21.45 14.62
N GLY A 35 -13.12 20.63 15.38
CA GLY A 35 -13.67 19.88 16.52
C GLY A 35 -13.20 18.42 16.58
N PRO A 36 -13.62 17.55 15.63
CA PRO A 36 -13.21 16.15 15.60
C PRO A 36 -11.69 15.98 15.52
N VAL A 37 -11.15 14.89 16.06
CA VAL A 37 -9.71 14.63 16.05
C VAL A 37 -9.42 13.20 15.56
N PRO A 38 -8.32 12.97 14.81
CA PRO A 38 -7.94 11.63 14.41
C PRO A 38 -7.39 10.82 15.59
N CYS A 39 -7.42 9.50 15.48
CA CYS A 39 -6.84 8.58 16.46
C CYS A 39 -5.31 8.71 16.59
N CYS A 40 -4.64 9.07 15.49
CA CYS A 40 -3.20 9.25 15.37
C CYS A 40 -2.85 10.43 14.44
N THR A 41 -2.02 11.36 14.91
CA THR A 41 -1.43 12.47 14.14
C THR A 41 -0.23 13.08 14.89
N PRO A 42 0.87 13.43 14.20
CA PRO A 42 1.11 13.28 12.77
C PRO A 42 1.50 11.86 12.35
N ILE A 43 1.12 11.48 11.11
CA ILE A 43 1.55 10.25 10.42
C ILE A 43 2.40 10.56 9.18
N THR A 44 3.23 11.61 9.27
CA THR A 44 3.84 12.26 8.10
C THR A 44 4.81 11.37 7.34
N VAL A 45 5.63 10.56 8.04
CA VAL A 45 6.62 9.70 7.36
C VAL A 45 5.87 8.62 6.59
N PHE A 46 4.92 7.97 7.25
CA PHE A 46 4.00 6.99 6.68
C PHE A 46 3.26 7.52 5.45
N GLU A 47 2.57 8.66 5.57
CA GLU A 47 1.78 9.23 4.47
C GLU A 47 2.65 9.55 3.24
N ARG A 48 3.83 10.12 3.47
CA ARG A 48 4.76 10.51 2.39
C ARG A 48 5.40 9.30 1.73
N SER A 49 5.88 8.33 2.51
CA SER A 49 6.55 7.15 1.96
C SER A 49 5.57 6.27 1.20
N TRP A 50 4.37 5.99 1.73
CA TRP A 50 3.35 5.20 1.03
C TRP A 50 2.91 5.86 -0.28
N THR A 51 2.66 7.17 -0.25
CA THR A 51 2.28 7.92 -1.45
C THR A 51 3.34 7.79 -2.53
N LEU A 52 4.59 8.09 -2.20
CA LEU A 52 5.69 8.04 -3.17
C LEU A 52 5.98 6.61 -3.65
N ALA A 53 6.03 5.63 -2.74
CA ALA A 53 6.22 4.22 -3.07
C ALA A 53 5.14 3.73 -4.05
N THR A 54 3.86 4.02 -3.75
CA THR A 54 2.72 3.59 -4.59
C THR A 54 2.77 4.17 -5.99
N LEU A 55 3.04 5.48 -6.11
CA LEU A 55 3.14 6.14 -7.42
C LEU A 55 4.38 5.66 -8.20
N ALA A 56 5.52 5.53 -7.53
CA ALA A 56 6.75 5.07 -8.16
C ALA A 56 6.70 3.60 -8.59
N ARG A 57 5.96 2.75 -7.86
CA ARG A 57 5.75 1.32 -8.19
C ARG A 57 5.14 1.16 -9.58
N VAL A 58 4.10 1.93 -9.90
CA VAL A 58 3.43 1.89 -11.22
C VAL A 58 4.14 2.72 -12.29
N GLY A 59 5.36 3.18 -12.03
CA GLY A 59 6.16 3.97 -12.96
C GLY A 59 5.55 5.34 -13.29
N LEU A 60 4.75 5.91 -12.37
CA LEU A 60 4.33 7.30 -12.52
C LEU A 60 5.55 8.20 -12.27
N PRO A 61 5.92 9.08 -13.23
CA PRO A 61 7.00 10.03 -12.98
C PRO A 61 6.55 11.00 -11.90
N VAL A 62 7.26 11.00 -10.77
CA VAL A 62 7.06 11.92 -9.66
C VAL A 62 8.37 12.67 -9.43
N ASP A 63 8.26 13.97 -9.19
CA ASP A 63 9.40 14.85 -8.86
C ASP A 63 9.15 15.48 -7.47
N PRO A 64 9.34 14.71 -6.38
CA PRO A 64 9.22 15.25 -5.05
C PRO A 64 10.34 16.26 -4.82
N GLY A 65 9.97 17.49 -4.43
CA GLY A 65 10.95 18.53 -4.14
C GLY A 65 12.02 18.08 -3.14
N ALA A 66 13.25 18.56 -3.30
CA ALA A 66 14.43 18.10 -2.56
C ALA A 66 14.24 18.05 -1.02
N ARG A 67 13.46 18.99 -0.46
CA ARG A 67 13.12 19.02 0.97
C ARG A 67 12.37 17.75 1.43
N LEU A 68 11.41 17.28 0.63
CA LEU A 68 10.62 16.09 0.98
C LEU A 68 11.48 14.83 1.02
N LEU A 69 12.38 14.68 0.03
CA LEU A 69 13.35 13.58 -0.01
C LEU A 69 14.31 13.63 1.17
N ALA A 70 14.83 14.82 1.50
CA ALA A 70 15.70 15.01 2.65
C ALA A 70 15.00 14.67 3.97
N GLU A 71 13.74 15.07 4.13
CA GLU A 71 12.94 14.75 5.32
C GLU A 71 12.66 13.26 5.46
N LEU A 72 12.42 12.54 4.35
CA LEU A 72 12.26 11.07 4.38
C LEU A 72 13.56 10.35 4.70
N ALA A 73 14.68 10.78 4.09
CA ALA A 73 15.99 10.21 4.38
C ALA A 73 16.39 10.46 5.85
N ALA A 74 16.11 11.65 6.37
CA ALA A 74 16.38 12.00 7.77
C ALA A 74 15.48 11.25 8.78
N ALA A 75 14.37 10.68 8.33
CA ALA A 75 13.51 9.84 9.17
C ALA A 75 14.09 8.43 9.41
N LEU A 76 15.07 7.99 8.60
CA LEU A 76 15.76 6.72 8.78
C LEU A 76 16.89 6.87 9.81
N GLY A 77 16.75 6.19 10.93
CA GLY A 77 17.81 6.00 11.93
C GLY A 77 18.39 4.57 11.90
N PRO A 78 19.29 4.24 12.85
CA PRO A 78 19.88 2.90 12.96
C PRO A 78 18.84 1.78 13.11
N ASP A 79 17.76 2.06 13.84
CA ASP A 79 16.65 1.12 14.07
C ASP A 79 15.56 1.20 12.98
N GLY A 80 15.74 2.03 11.95
CA GLY A 80 14.74 2.28 10.91
C GLY A 80 14.00 3.61 11.09
N ALA A 81 12.80 3.70 10.52
CA ALA A 81 11.92 4.87 10.57
C ALA A 81 10.62 4.55 11.32
N ALA A 82 10.09 5.57 12.00
CA ALA A 82 8.77 5.52 12.63
C ALA A 82 7.71 6.14 11.72
N THR A 83 6.45 5.76 11.88
CA THR A 83 5.27 6.35 11.20
C THR A 83 5.26 7.89 11.27
N GLY A 84 5.71 8.45 12.39
CA GLY A 84 5.84 9.89 12.62
C GLY A 84 6.62 10.21 13.90
N PRO A 85 6.95 11.50 14.13
CA PRO A 85 7.67 11.92 15.32
C PRO A 85 7.00 11.48 16.63
N GLY A 86 7.80 10.87 17.52
CA GLY A 86 7.34 10.41 18.84
C GLY A 86 6.71 9.02 18.87
N LEU A 87 6.77 8.27 17.76
CA LEU A 87 6.48 6.84 17.69
C LEU A 87 7.79 6.03 17.58
N PRO A 88 7.79 4.75 17.99
CA PRO A 88 8.94 3.86 17.77
C PRO A 88 9.10 3.53 16.29
N ALA A 89 10.32 3.22 15.87
CA ALA A 89 10.59 2.70 14.54
C ALA A 89 9.94 1.33 14.33
N ASP A 90 9.56 1.04 13.09
CA ASP A 90 8.85 -0.18 12.71
C ASP A 90 9.25 -0.66 11.31
N ALA A 91 9.18 -1.97 11.06
CA ALA A 91 9.62 -2.56 9.79
C ALA A 91 8.77 -2.11 8.59
N ASP A 92 7.48 -1.82 8.80
CA ASP A 92 6.54 -1.48 7.73
C ASP A 92 6.85 -0.09 7.15
N THR A 93 6.98 0.90 8.03
CA THR A 93 7.39 2.26 7.68
C THR A 93 8.82 2.29 7.18
N THR A 94 9.73 1.58 7.85
CA THR A 94 11.14 1.51 7.43
C THR A 94 11.26 0.98 6.00
N SER A 95 10.61 -0.14 5.69
CA SER A 95 10.68 -0.76 4.36
C SER A 95 10.07 0.14 3.27
N THR A 96 8.94 0.78 3.55
CA THR A 96 8.31 1.69 2.58
C THR A 96 9.14 2.96 2.33
N VAL A 97 9.79 3.52 3.36
CA VAL A 97 10.71 4.65 3.19
C VAL A 97 11.92 4.25 2.34
N LEU A 98 12.54 3.12 2.66
CA LEU A 98 13.70 2.58 1.92
C LEU A 98 13.34 2.34 0.45
N TYR A 99 12.19 1.71 0.18
CA TYR A 99 11.71 1.45 -1.17
C TYR A 99 11.41 2.75 -1.93
N ALA A 100 10.71 3.70 -1.31
CA ALA A 100 10.42 4.99 -1.94
C ALA A 100 11.72 5.73 -2.33
N LEU A 101 12.69 5.85 -1.41
CA LEU A 101 13.97 6.50 -1.67
C LEU A 101 14.76 5.80 -2.79
N ALA A 102 14.80 4.47 -2.78
CA ALA A 102 15.44 3.68 -3.81
C ALA A 102 14.84 3.92 -5.21
N ARG A 103 13.50 3.88 -5.31
CA ARG A 103 12.77 4.15 -6.55
C ARG A 103 12.93 5.58 -7.07
N LEU A 104 13.32 6.51 -6.20
CA LEU A 104 13.58 7.92 -6.51
C LEU A 104 15.08 8.22 -6.70
N GLY A 105 15.91 7.19 -6.88
CA GLY A 105 17.33 7.35 -7.19
C GLY A 105 18.20 7.74 -6.00
N ARG A 106 17.71 7.48 -4.77
CA ARG A 106 18.42 7.74 -3.52
C ARG A 106 18.46 6.48 -2.64
N PRO A 107 18.95 5.34 -3.14
CA PRO A 107 18.93 4.10 -2.37
C PRO A 107 19.71 4.24 -1.06
N VAL A 108 19.13 3.70 0.02
CA VAL A 108 19.73 3.60 1.34
C VAL A 108 19.73 2.13 1.71
N ASP A 109 20.86 1.63 2.19
CA ASP A 109 21.04 0.23 2.54
C ASP A 109 19.97 -0.26 3.55
N PRO A 110 19.21 -1.34 3.26
CA PRO A 110 18.09 -1.77 4.09
C PRO A 110 18.53 -2.62 5.31
N ALA A 111 19.77 -2.48 5.78
CA ALA A 111 20.30 -3.27 6.91
C ALA A 111 19.52 -3.08 8.22
N SER A 112 18.88 -1.93 8.43
CA SER A 112 18.03 -1.69 9.60
C SER A 112 16.84 -2.65 9.69
N LEU A 113 16.36 -3.20 8.56
CA LEU A 113 15.29 -4.20 8.55
C LEU A 113 15.72 -5.53 9.18
N LEU A 114 17.02 -5.85 9.22
CA LEU A 114 17.52 -7.09 9.81
C LEU A 114 17.27 -7.16 11.32
N HIS A 115 17.03 -6.02 11.99
CA HIS A 115 16.64 -5.98 13.39
C HIS A 115 15.24 -6.54 13.66
N TYR A 116 14.44 -6.75 12.61
CA TYR A 116 13.06 -7.23 12.68
C TYR A 116 12.90 -8.65 12.15
N ASP A 117 13.99 -9.28 11.66
CA ASP A 117 13.97 -10.64 11.09
C ASP A 117 13.79 -11.70 12.20
N LEU A 118 12.72 -12.49 12.10
CA LEU A 118 12.43 -13.62 12.98
C LEU A 118 12.84 -14.97 12.35
N GLY A 119 13.58 -14.94 11.25
CA GLY A 119 14.03 -16.12 10.49
C GLY A 119 13.00 -16.62 9.49
N SER A 120 11.71 -16.69 9.84
CA SER A 120 10.64 -17.07 8.88
C SER A 120 10.08 -15.84 8.16
N HIS A 121 9.82 -14.77 8.91
CA HIS A 121 9.24 -13.51 8.46
C HIS A 121 9.80 -12.37 9.32
N PHE A 122 9.37 -11.13 9.06
CA PHE A 122 9.72 -9.95 9.80
C PHE A 122 8.56 -9.52 10.70
N CYS A 123 8.88 -9.17 11.95
CA CYS A 123 7.92 -8.50 12.84
C CYS A 123 7.78 -7.01 12.47
N THR A 124 6.64 -6.40 12.79
CA THR A 124 6.39 -4.96 12.61
C THR A 124 7.18 -4.16 13.64
N TRP A 125 7.03 -4.49 14.92
CA TRP A 125 7.88 -3.96 16.00
C TRP A 125 8.65 -5.08 16.70
N ARG A 126 9.86 -4.75 17.15
CA ARG A 126 10.67 -5.68 17.95
C ARG A 126 9.92 -6.10 19.22
N GLY A 127 9.83 -7.40 19.44
CA GLY A 127 9.16 -7.98 20.62
C GLY A 127 7.64 -8.09 20.50
N GLU A 128 7.05 -7.80 19.34
CA GLU A 128 5.64 -8.15 19.10
C GLU A 128 5.48 -9.64 18.78
N ASP A 129 4.32 -10.19 19.12
CA ASP A 129 3.91 -11.58 18.84
C ASP A 129 2.98 -11.67 17.59
N GLY A 130 3.00 -10.63 16.76
CA GLY A 130 2.10 -10.48 15.61
C GLY A 130 2.77 -10.80 14.28
N GLN A 131 2.01 -11.40 13.36
CA GLN A 131 2.40 -11.58 11.96
C GLN A 131 1.63 -10.57 11.09
N SER A 132 2.34 -9.79 10.29
CA SER A 132 1.74 -8.86 9.32
C SER A 132 2.17 -9.23 7.91
N VAL A 133 1.20 -9.54 7.05
CA VAL A 133 1.42 -9.78 5.63
C VAL A 133 1.89 -8.51 4.94
N THR A 134 1.30 -7.35 5.25
CA THR A 134 1.64 -6.10 4.56
C THR A 134 3.04 -5.62 4.92
N THR A 135 3.43 -5.70 6.21
CA THR A 135 4.82 -5.45 6.63
C THR A 135 5.79 -6.30 5.84
N ASN A 136 5.52 -7.60 5.72
CA ASN A 136 6.40 -8.53 5.03
C ASN A 136 6.41 -8.33 3.51
N ALA A 137 5.30 -7.92 2.91
CA ALA A 137 5.25 -7.52 1.51
C ALA A 137 6.10 -6.27 1.24
N HIS A 138 6.02 -5.24 2.08
CA HIS A 138 6.85 -4.04 1.92
C HIS A 138 8.34 -4.31 2.18
N VAL A 139 8.66 -5.18 3.15
CA VAL A 139 10.04 -5.66 3.34
C VAL A 139 10.54 -6.41 2.10
N LEU A 140 9.71 -7.25 1.49
CA LEU A 140 10.05 -7.93 0.24
C LEU A 140 10.31 -6.94 -0.90
N GLU A 141 9.53 -5.87 -1.03
CA GLU A 141 9.78 -4.80 -2.01
C GLU A 141 11.13 -4.11 -1.76
N ALA A 142 11.40 -3.72 -0.52
CA ALA A 142 12.64 -3.04 -0.15
C ALA A 142 13.86 -3.93 -0.40
N LEU A 143 13.89 -5.15 0.17
CA LEU A 143 15.02 -6.07 0.00
C LEU A 143 15.15 -6.54 -1.45
N GLY A 144 14.03 -6.83 -2.10
CA GLY A 144 13.98 -7.30 -3.48
C GLY A 144 14.45 -6.26 -4.48
N TRP A 145 14.15 -4.98 -4.26
CA TRP A 145 14.73 -3.92 -5.08
C TRP A 145 16.25 -3.88 -4.89
N HIS A 146 16.74 -3.86 -3.66
CA HIS A 146 18.19 -3.77 -3.39
C HIS A 146 18.97 -4.98 -3.92
N ALA A 147 18.44 -6.20 -3.76
CA ALA A 147 19.05 -7.42 -4.30
C ALA A 147 19.25 -7.33 -5.82
N ARG A 148 18.26 -6.81 -6.56
CA ARG A 148 18.36 -6.62 -8.02
C ARG A 148 19.29 -5.49 -8.46
N HIS A 149 19.73 -4.65 -7.53
CA HIS A 149 20.60 -3.49 -7.79
C HIS A 149 21.96 -3.63 -7.08
N GLY A 150 22.46 -4.86 -6.95
CA GLY A 150 23.83 -5.15 -6.54
C GLY A 150 24.03 -5.49 -5.05
N ALA A 151 22.95 -5.58 -4.27
CA ALA A 151 23.03 -6.00 -2.86
C ALA A 151 22.71 -7.50 -2.71
N ASP A 152 23.52 -8.36 -3.33
CA ASP A 152 23.31 -9.82 -3.45
C ASP A 152 23.10 -10.54 -2.10
N ARG A 153 23.60 -9.97 -0.99
CA ARG A 153 23.42 -10.51 0.36
C ARG A 153 21.95 -10.69 0.77
N TYR A 154 21.03 -9.98 0.13
CA TYR A 154 19.60 -10.07 0.43
C TYR A 154 18.84 -11.11 -0.41
N THR A 155 19.45 -11.65 -1.47
CA THR A 155 18.79 -12.55 -2.44
C THR A 155 18.17 -13.78 -1.79
N ALA A 156 18.90 -14.45 -0.89
CA ALA A 156 18.37 -15.62 -0.18
C ALA A 156 17.17 -15.24 0.71
N ARG A 157 17.23 -14.09 1.39
CA ARG A 157 16.15 -13.60 2.26
C ARG A 157 14.90 -13.23 1.46
N VAL A 158 15.07 -12.63 0.29
CA VAL A 158 13.98 -12.33 -0.66
C VAL A 158 13.25 -13.61 -1.07
N ALA A 159 13.98 -14.67 -1.43
CA ALA A 159 13.38 -15.95 -1.82
C ALA A 159 12.63 -16.61 -0.65
N SER A 160 13.22 -16.66 0.55
CA SER A 160 12.56 -17.21 1.75
C SER A 160 11.30 -16.43 2.13
N LEU A 161 11.36 -15.09 2.09
CA LEU A 161 10.23 -14.23 2.44
C LEU A 161 9.08 -14.34 1.42
N ALA A 162 9.41 -14.46 0.13
CA ALA A 162 8.41 -14.75 -0.90
C ALA A 162 7.74 -16.12 -0.68
N GLY A 163 8.51 -17.13 -0.27
CA GLY A 163 7.99 -18.45 0.11
C GLY A 163 7.00 -18.36 1.27
N TRP A 164 7.36 -17.61 2.32
CA TRP A 164 6.47 -17.37 3.46
C TRP A 164 5.18 -16.66 3.05
N LEU A 165 5.26 -15.59 2.23
CA LEU A 165 4.07 -14.88 1.74
C LEU A 165 3.13 -15.82 0.97
N ARG A 166 3.67 -16.71 0.12
CA ARG A 166 2.88 -17.74 -0.56
C ARG A 166 2.21 -18.68 0.45
N GLU A 167 2.94 -19.16 1.45
CA GLU A 167 2.44 -20.13 2.43
C GLU A 167 1.32 -19.58 3.31
N VAL A 168 1.35 -18.28 3.64
CA VAL A 168 0.29 -17.62 4.43
C VAL A 168 -0.87 -17.11 3.58
N GLN A 169 -0.89 -17.36 2.26
CA GLN A 169 -2.05 -17.07 1.43
C GLN A 169 -3.27 -17.87 1.92
N GLY A 170 -4.41 -17.20 2.03
CA GLY A 170 -5.66 -17.84 2.38
C GLY A 170 -6.07 -18.94 1.37
N PRO A 171 -6.84 -19.94 1.81
CA PRO A 171 -7.37 -20.97 0.92
C PRO A 171 -8.27 -20.39 -0.17
N ASP A 172 -8.79 -19.19 0.07
CA ASP A 172 -9.68 -18.42 -0.76
C ASP A 172 -8.93 -17.53 -1.79
N GLY A 173 -7.59 -17.58 -1.79
CA GLY A 173 -6.71 -16.88 -2.73
C GLY A 173 -6.33 -15.45 -2.30
N LEU A 174 -6.82 -14.98 -1.17
CA LEU A 174 -6.54 -13.62 -0.68
C LEU A 174 -5.55 -13.64 0.49
N TRP A 175 -5.03 -12.47 0.79
CA TRP A 175 -4.36 -12.21 2.06
C TRP A 175 -5.20 -11.25 2.90
N THR A 176 -5.06 -11.39 4.22
CA THR A 176 -5.57 -10.45 5.21
C THR A 176 -4.44 -9.94 6.06
N ASP A 177 -4.59 -8.73 6.59
CA ASP A 177 -3.59 -8.14 7.46
C ASP A 177 -4.26 -7.48 8.67
N ARG A 178 -3.50 -7.32 9.75
CA ARG A 178 -3.96 -6.72 11.00
C ARG A 178 -4.03 -5.19 10.97
N TRP A 179 -3.41 -4.55 9.98
CA TRP A 179 -3.35 -3.10 9.82
C TRP A 179 -4.46 -2.51 8.97
N HIS A 180 -5.23 -3.35 8.29
CA HIS A 180 -6.25 -2.90 7.37
C HIS A 180 -7.45 -3.84 7.36
N ALA A 181 -8.66 -3.28 7.43
CA ALA A 181 -9.90 -4.02 7.42
C ALA A 181 -10.11 -4.75 6.09
N SER A 182 -9.61 -4.23 4.98
CA SER A 182 -9.85 -4.83 3.67
C SER A 182 -8.83 -5.92 3.27
N PRO A 183 -9.27 -7.11 2.82
CA PRO A 183 -8.36 -8.09 2.19
C PRO A 183 -7.80 -7.59 0.85
N TYR A 184 -8.45 -6.64 0.18
CA TYR A 184 -7.97 -6.09 -1.09
C TYR A 184 -6.65 -5.36 -0.91
N TYR A 185 -6.45 -4.66 0.20
CA TYR A 185 -5.18 -3.99 0.52
C TYR A 185 -4.04 -5.00 0.71
N ALA A 186 -4.23 -5.96 1.63
CA ALA A 186 -3.21 -6.97 1.93
C ALA A 186 -2.86 -7.81 0.69
N THR A 187 -3.87 -8.19 -0.10
CA THR A 187 -3.67 -8.90 -1.37
C THR A 187 -2.92 -8.04 -2.38
N CYS A 188 -3.22 -6.74 -2.49
CA CYS A 188 -2.51 -5.84 -3.39
C CYS A 188 -1.03 -5.67 -3.00
N CYS A 189 -0.73 -5.53 -1.71
CA CYS A 189 0.64 -5.49 -1.21
C CYS A 189 1.38 -6.80 -1.54
N ALA A 190 0.80 -7.95 -1.20
CA ALA A 190 1.42 -9.26 -1.43
C ALA A 190 1.66 -9.52 -2.92
N VAL A 191 0.66 -9.31 -3.78
CA VAL A 191 0.78 -9.51 -5.23
C VAL A 191 1.82 -8.56 -5.83
N SER A 192 1.82 -7.29 -5.43
CA SER A 192 2.80 -6.30 -5.94
C SER A 192 4.23 -6.71 -5.58
N ALA A 193 4.46 -7.13 -4.33
CA ALA A 193 5.77 -7.56 -3.87
C ALA A 193 6.22 -8.85 -4.56
N LEU A 194 5.33 -9.84 -4.66
CA LEU A 194 5.62 -11.13 -5.30
C LEU A 194 5.90 -10.94 -6.80
N ALA A 195 5.01 -10.28 -7.54
CA ALA A 195 5.17 -10.04 -8.98
C ALA A 195 6.42 -9.18 -9.25
N GLY A 196 6.66 -8.20 -8.39
CA GLY A 196 7.75 -7.26 -8.52
C GLY A 196 9.11 -7.84 -8.18
N HIS A 197 9.22 -8.77 -7.24
CA HIS A 197 10.50 -9.08 -6.59
C HIS A 197 10.79 -10.57 -6.35
N ALA A 198 9.80 -11.45 -6.33
CA ALA A 198 10.02 -12.87 -6.07
C ALA A 198 10.45 -13.65 -7.33
N PRO A 199 11.07 -14.83 -7.16
CA PRO A 199 11.24 -15.79 -8.25
C PRO A 199 9.88 -16.28 -8.79
N PRO A 200 9.68 -16.38 -10.12
CA PRO A 200 8.41 -16.79 -10.71
C PRO A 200 7.87 -18.12 -10.18
N GLU A 201 8.74 -19.12 -9.98
CA GLU A 201 8.38 -20.44 -9.48
C GLU A 201 7.82 -20.44 -8.04
N VAL A 202 8.08 -19.37 -7.29
CA VAL A 202 7.49 -19.15 -5.96
C VAL A 202 6.19 -18.38 -6.07
N ALA A 203 6.17 -17.32 -6.88
CA ALA A 203 5.08 -16.35 -6.90
C ALA A 203 3.87 -16.77 -7.75
N ASP A 204 4.10 -17.52 -8.82
CA ASP A 204 3.15 -17.57 -9.93
C ASP A 204 1.77 -18.11 -9.54
N THR A 205 1.73 -19.27 -8.90
CA THR A 205 0.48 -19.89 -8.46
C THR A 205 -0.29 -19.02 -7.47
N ALA A 206 0.42 -18.31 -6.58
CA ALA A 206 -0.20 -17.45 -5.58
C ALA A 206 -0.84 -16.21 -6.23
N ILE A 207 -0.15 -15.61 -7.20
CA ILE A 207 -0.65 -14.48 -7.99
C ILE A 207 -1.87 -14.90 -8.81
N ASP A 208 -1.84 -16.07 -9.45
CA ASP A 208 -2.97 -16.54 -10.27
C ASP A 208 -4.23 -16.75 -9.43
N ARG A 209 -4.08 -17.38 -8.26
CA ARG A 209 -5.20 -17.55 -7.29
C ARG A 209 -5.79 -16.20 -6.87
N ALA A 210 -4.94 -15.22 -6.62
CA ALA A 210 -5.39 -13.88 -6.24
C ALA A 210 -6.12 -13.18 -7.40
N VAL A 211 -5.58 -13.23 -8.61
CA VAL A 211 -6.21 -12.63 -9.81
C VAL A 211 -7.58 -13.25 -10.09
N GLU A 212 -7.68 -14.58 -10.07
CA GLU A 212 -8.97 -15.26 -10.25
C GLU A 212 -9.97 -14.89 -9.16
N ARG A 213 -9.50 -14.79 -7.91
CA ARG A 213 -10.38 -14.39 -6.82
C ARG A 213 -10.86 -12.95 -6.96
N ILE A 214 -9.97 -12.02 -7.32
CA ILE A 214 -10.36 -10.62 -7.56
C ILE A 214 -11.38 -10.52 -8.70
N LEU A 215 -11.24 -11.29 -9.78
CA LEU A 215 -12.23 -11.31 -10.85
C LEU A 215 -13.59 -11.82 -10.36
N ALA A 216 -13.61 -12.86 -9.52
CA ALA A 216 -14.83 -13.45 -8.98
C ALA A 216 -15.54 -12.52 -7.97
N ASP A 217 -14.79 -11.70 -7.23
CA ASP A 217 -15.32 -10.84 -6.16
C ASP A 217 -15.88 -9.49 -6.66
N GLN A 218 -15.80 -9.19 -7.97
CA GLN A 218 -16.30 -7.92 -8.50
C GLN A 218 -17.81 -7.81 -8.30
N ARG A 219 -18.25 -6.70 -7.72
CA ARG A 219 -19.66 -6.44 -7.45
C ARG A 219 -20.41 -6.02 -8.71
N ASP A 220 -21.74 -6.10 -8.68
CA ASP A 220 -22.61 -5.73 -9.81
C ASP A 220 -22.42 -4.28 -10.26
N ASP A 221 -22.08 -3.38 -9.33
CA ASP A 221 -21.80 -1.97 -9.61
C ASP A 221 -20.41 -1.72 -10.23
N GLY A 222 -19.63 -2.78 -10.47
CA GLY A 222 -18.30 -2.73 -11.06
C GLY A 222 -17.16 -2.44 -10.09
N GLY A 223 -17.45 -2.18 -8.82
CA GLY A 223 -16.44 -1.92 -7.79
C GLY A 223 -16.06 -3.16 -6.97
N TRP A 224 -15.12 -2.96 -6.06
CA TRP A 224 -14.75 -3.91 -5.02
C TRP A 224 -14.80 -3.25 -3.66
N GLY A 225 -15.10 -4.05 -2.64
CA GLY A 225 -14.89 -3.68 -1.26
C GLY A 225 -15.49 -4.67 -0.26
N ARG A 226 -15.03 -4.59 0.98
CA ARG A 226 -15.37 -5.54 2.06
C ARG A 226 -16.84 -5.41 2.48
N TRP A 227 -17.35 -4.19 2.54
CA TRP A 227 -18.74 -3.91 2.95
C TRP A 227 -19.57 -3.33 1.81
N SER A 228 -19.01 -2.37 1.08
CA SER A 228 -19.57 -1.78 -0.13
C SER A 228 -18.41 -1.49 -1.09
N SER A 229 -18.71 -1.23 -2.36
CA SER A 229 -17.68 -0.75 -3.29
C SER A 229 -17.07 0.55 -2.77
N THR A 230 -15.74 0.62 -2.72
CA THR A 230 -15.01 1.83 -2.34
C THR A 230 -13.97 2.17 -3.40
N ALA A 231 -13.62 3.45 -3.51
CA ALA A 231 -12.56 3.88 -4.42
C ALA A 231 -11.19 3.27 -4.05
N GLU A 232 -10.93 3.13 -2.75
CA GLU A 232 -9.71 2.53 -2.20
C GLU A 232 -9.56 1.06 -2.60
N GLU A 233 -10.56 0.25 -2.28
CA GLU A 233 -10.51 -1.20 -2.53
C GLU A 233 -10.61 -1.53 -4.02
N THR A 234 -11.39 -0.75 -4.78
CA THR A 234 -11.39 -0.84 -6.25
C THR A 234 -10.02 -0.50 -6.83
N ALA A 235 -9.32 0.50 -6.30
CA ALA A 235 -7.98 0.84 -6.76
C ALA A 235 -6.99 -0.29 -6.49
N TYR A 236 -7.08 -0.98 -5.36
CA TYR A 236 -6.28 -2.17 -5.07
C TYR A 236 -6.60 -3.33 -6.00
N ALA A 237 -7.88 -3.62 -6.24
CA ALA A 237 -8.30 -4.66 -7.18
C ALA A 237 -7.77 -4.41 -8.60
N VAL A 238 -7.89 -3.18 -9.10
CA VAL A 238 -7.36 -2.80 -10.43
C VAL A 238 -5.83 -2.93 -10.48
N GLN A 239 -5.12 -2.55 -9.41
CA GLN A 239 -3.67 -2.73 -9.32
C GLN A 239 -3.27 -4.21 -9.31
N ILE A 240 -4.02 -5.10 -8.66
CA ILE A 240 -3.79 -6.55 -8.73
C ILE A 240 -3.98 -7.06 -10.16
N LEU A 241 -5.08 -6.69 -10.81
CA LEU A 241 -5.43 -7.16 -12.14
C LEU A 241 -4.44 -6.70 -13.22
N LEU A 242 -3.97 -5.44 -13.14
CA LEU A 242 -3.11 -4.85 -14.17
C LEU A 242 -1.62 -4.83 -13.81
N GLY A 243 -1.28 -4.92 -12.53
CA GLY A 243 0.09 -4.85 -12.00
C GLY A 243 0.71 -6.20 -11.67
N SER A 244 -0.04 -7.30 -11.77
CA SER A 244 0.46 -8.67 -11.48
C SER A 244 1.42 -9.24 -12.53
N GLY A 245 1.63 -8.55 -13.66
CA GLY A 245 2.40 -9.07 -14.79
C GLY A 245 1.68 -10.19 -15.56
N ARG A 246 0.39 -10.44 -15.27
CA ARG A 246 -0.42 -11.43 -15.98
C ARG A 246 -0.98 -10.91 -17.30
N PRO A 247 -1.23 -11.80 -18.27
CA PRO A 247 -1.88 -11.42 -19.52
C PRO A 247 -3.24 -10.76 -19.28
N ILE A 248 -3.51 -9.68 -20.00
CA ILE A 248 -4.79 -8.96 -19.93
C ILE A 248 -5.82 -9.73 -20.76
N ARG A 249 -6.52 -10.67 -20.10
CA ARG A 249 -7.59 -11.46 -20.70
C ARG A 249 -8.88 -10.65 -20.86
N PRO A 250 -9.82 -11.04 -21.73
CA PRO A 250 -11.11 -10.35 -21.89
C PRO A 250 -11.88 -10.12 -20.57
N ALA A 251 -11.82 -11.07 -19.64
CA ALA A 251 -12.43 -10.93 -18.31
C ALA A 251 -11.80 -9.78 -17.50
N VAL A 252 -10.47 -9.62 -17.56
CA VAL A 252 -9.74 -8.51 -16.92
C VAL A 252 -10.13 -7.18 -17.55
N THR A 253 -10.17 -7.12 -18.89
CA THR A 253 -10.61 -5.93 -19.62
C THR A 253 -12.02 -5.51 -19.21
N ALA A 254 -12.97 -6.45 -19.21
CA ALA A 254 -14.36 -6.18 -18.82
C ALA A 254 -14.46 -5.71 -17.38
N ALA A 255 -13.74 -6.36 -16.46
CA ALA A 255 -13.71 -5.98 -15.05
C ALA A 255 -13.17 -4.55 -14.84
N VAL A 256 -12.04 -4.22 -15.47
CA VAL A 256 -11.43 -2.90 -15.39
C VAL A 256 -12.33 -1.82 -15.99
N CYS A 257 -13.00 -2.08 -17.11
CA CYS A 257 -13.93 -1.12 -17.71
C CYS A 257 -15.07 -0.75 -16.75
N ARG A 258 -15.65 -1.73 -16.04
CA ARG A 258 -16.70 -1.46 -15.04
C ARG A 258 -16.17 -0.72 -13.80
N ALA A 259 -14.88 -0.87 -13.50
CA ALA A 259 -14.24 -0.25 -12.35
C ALA A 259 -13.98 1.26 -12.49
N VAL A 260 -13.82 1.77 -13.73
CA VAL A 260 -13.33 3.14 -13.98
C VAL A 260 -14.17 4.22 -13.28
N GLY A 261 -15.50 4.03 -13.20
CA GLY A 261 -16.41 4.98 -12.54
C GLY A 261 -16.14 5.18 -11.04
N HIS A 262 -15.52 4.19 -10.38
CA HIS A 262 -15.17 4.23 -8.95
C HIS A 262 -13.80 4.87 -8.68
N LEU A 263 -12.93 5.00 -9.70
CA LEU A 263 -11.55 5.51 -9.55
C LEU A 263 -11.48 7.05 -9.55
N ARG A 264 -12.19 7.67 -8.61
CA ARG A 264 -12.28 9.14 -8.47
C ARG A 264 -11.30 9.69 -7.43
N SER A 265 -10.34 10.50 -7.89
CA SER A 265 -9.27 11.08 -7.06
C SER A 265 -9.57 12.50 -6.54
N ASP A 266 -10.70 13.09 -6.93
CA ASP A 266 -11.19 14.40 -6.49
C ASP A 266 -11.87 14.34 -5.11
N ARG A 267 -12.17 13.14 -4.62
CA ARG A 267 -12.84 12.91 -3.32
C ARG A 267 -11.88 12.98 -2.14
N SER A 268 -12.45 13.17 -0.96
CA SER A 268 -11.75 13.13 0.34
C SER A 268 -12.57 12.45 1.44
N ASP A 269 -13.77 11.99 1.13
CA ASP A 269 -14.71 11.33 2.03
C ASP A 269 -14.58 9.80 1.94
N TYR A 270 -13.34 9.31 1.99
CA TYR A 270 -13.06 7.88 1.94
C TYR A 270 -13.47 7.22 3.26
N PRO A 271 -14.12 6.03 3.22
CA PRO A 271 -14.48 5.32 4.43
C PRO A 271 -13.21 4.87 5.17
N PRO A 272 -13.24 4.84 6.51
CA PRO A 272 -12.08 4.44 7.28
C PRO A 272 -11.91 2.92 7.22
N LEU A 273 -10.73 2.47 6.78
CA LEU A 273 -10.38 1.05 6.62
C LEU A 273 -9.06 0.68 7.32
N TRP A 274 -8.28 1.64 7.80
CA TRP A 274 -6.98 1.40 8.42
C TRP A 274 -7.12 1.25 9.92
N HIS A 275 -6.46 0.26 10.52
CA HIS A 275 -6.57 -0.03 11.95
C HIS A 275 -5.59 0.84 12.78
N ASP A 276 -6.11 1.52 13.80
CA ASP A 276 -5.38 2.03 14.97
C ASP A 276 -6.19 1.69 16.23
N LYS A 277 -6.64 2.68 17.01
CA LYS A 277 -7.56 2.48 18.14
C LYS A 277 -9.00 2.24 17.65
N ASP A 278 -9.30 2.78 16.49
CA ASP A 278 -10.49 2.61 15.67
C ASP A 278 -10.08 2.53 14.19
N LEU A 279 -11.03 2.64 13.27
CA LEU A 279 -10.74 2.74 11.85
C LEU A 279 -10.45 4.20 11.48
N TYR A 280 -9.42 4.43 10.66
CA TYR A 280 -9.12 5.74 10.08
C TYR A 280 -8.88 5.68 8.55
N ALA A 281 -8.83 6.85 7.92
CA ALA A 281 -8.61 7.00 6.47
C ALA A 281 -7.41 7.93 6.18
N PRO A 282 -6.24 7.41 5.75
CA PRO A 282 -5.11 8.23 5.32
C PRO A 282 -5.35 8.76 3.90
N ILE A 283 -6.04 9.90 3.80
CA ILE A 283 -6.58 10.44 2.54
C ILE A 283 -5.55 10.54 1.41
N LEU A 284 -4.30 10.93 1.68
CA LEU A 284 -3.29 11.02 0.62
C LEU A 284 -2.85 9.66 0.09
N ILE A 285 -2.77 8.63 0.95
CA ILE A 285 -2.43 7.26 0.56
C ILE A 285 -3.56 6.69 -0.32
N VAL A 286 -4.82 6.87 0.10
CA VAL A 286 -5.98 6.42 -0.69
C VAL A 286 -6.00 7.08 -2.07
N ARG A 287 -5.77 8.41 -2.12
CA ARG A 287 -5.66 9.12 -3.40
C ARG A 287 -4.52 8.60 -4.27
N ALA A 288 -3.37 8.31 -3.67
CA ALA A 288 -2.22 7.75 -4.39
C ALA A 288 -2.55 6.39 -5.02
N ALA A 289 -3.26 5.52 -4.28
CA ALA A 289 -3.73 4.23 -4.80
C ALA A 289 -4.69 4.41 -5.99
N VAL A 290 -5.66 5.33 -5.88
CA VAL A 290 -6.58 5.65 -6.98
C VAL A 290 -5.83 6.18 -8.20
N ILE A 291 -4.88 7.10 -8.01
CA ILE A 291 -4.04 7.63 -9.10
C ILE A 291 -3.22 6.52 -9.75
N ALA A 292 -2.63 5.63 -8.95
CA ALA A 292 -1.84 4.51 -9.45
C ALA A 292 -2.70 3.54 -10.29
N ALA A 293 -3.89 3.20 -9.81
CA ALA A 293 -4.85 2.40 -10.57
C ALA A 293 -5.21 3.07 -11.91
N ARG A 294 -5.51 4.38 -11.91
CA ARG A 294 -5.81 5.13 -13.15
C ARG A 294 -4.63 5.13 -14.12
N LYS A 295 -3.40 5.27 -13.62
CA LYS A 295 -2.19 5.19 -14.46
C LYS A 295 -2.09 3.84 -15.17
N LEU A 296 -2.36 2.74 -14.46
CA LEU A 296 -2.37 1.40 -15.04
C LEU A 296 -3.48 1.26 -16.10
N VAL A 297 -4.70 1.73 -15.81
CA VAL A 297 -5.82 1.73 -16.77
C VAL A 297 -5.45 2.48 -18.06
N LEU A 298 -4.86 3.68 -17.93
CA LEU A 298 -4.45 4.48 -19.09
C LEU A 298 -3.36 3.79 -19.92
N ALA A 299 -2.44 3.06 -19.28
CA ALA A 299 -1.39 2.33 -19.98
C ALA A 299 -1.93 1.18 -20.85
N VAL A 300 -3.07 0.60 -20.49
CA VAL A 300 -3.68 -0.54 -21.19
C VAL A 300 -4.89 -0.16 -22.05
N ALA A 301 -5.34 1.10 -21.99
CA ALA A 301 -6.49 1.60 -22.74
C ALA A 301 -6.40 1.35 -24.26
N PRO A 302 -5.25 1.50 -24.95
CA PRO A 302 -5.15 1.16 -26.37
C PRO A 302 -5.46 -0.32 -26.65
N THR A 303 -4.92 -1.22 -25.83
CA THR A 303 -5.14 -2.68 -25.91
C THR A 303 -6.61 -3.02 -25.67
N ILE A 304 -7.23 -2.37 -24.68
CA ILE A 304 -8.65 -2.53 -24.37
C ILE A 304 -9.53 -2.05 -25.54
N ASN A 305 -9.26 -0.85 -26.07
CA ASN A 305 -10.02 -0.28 -27.18
C ASN A 305 -9.92 -1.14 -28.44
N GLN A 306 -8.75 -1.73 -28.72
CA GLN A 306 -8.56 -2.65 -29.82
C GLN A 306 -9.39 -3.94 -29.63
N ALA A 307 -9.38 -4.53 -28.43
CA ALA A 307 -10.15 -5.75 -28.13
C ALA A 307 -11.67 -5.54 -28.20
N LEU A 308 -12.16 -4.36 -27.82
CA LEU A 308 -13.58 -4.00 -27.95
C LEU A 308 -13.98 -3.78 -29.42
N SER A 309 -13.09 -3.24 -30.24
CA SER A 309 -13.35 -3.01 -31.67
C SER A 309 -13.40 -4.31 -32.47
N THR A 310 -12.60 -5.32 -32.11
CA THR A 310 -12.58 -6.64 -32.80
C THR A 310 -13.70 -7.57 -32.39
N THR A 311 -14.42 -7.28 -31.30
CA THR A 311 -15.55 -8.09 -30.81
C THR A 311 -16.92 -7.57 -31.26
N THR A 312 -16.97 -6.44 -32.00
CA THR A 312 -18.19 -5.95 -32.64
C THR A 312 -18.33 -6.63 -34.01
N PRO A 313 -19.33 -7.52 -34.25
CA PRO A 313 -19.54 -8.04 -35.59
C PRO A 313 -19.95 -6.89 -36.50
N GLU A 314 -19.35 -6.79 -37.69
CA GLU A 314 -19.86 -5.94 -38.75
C GLU A 314 -21.33 -6.31 -39.01
N ALA A 315 -22.25 -5.51 -38.48
CA ALA A 315 -23.65 -5.57 -38.87
C ALA A 315 -23.69 -5.32 -40.38
N GLY A 316 -24.08 -6.35 -41.12
CA GLY A 316 -23.91 -6.46 -42.55
C GLY A 316 -24.36 -5.22 -43.31
N ARG A 317 -23.44 -4.68 -44.12
CA ARG A 317 -23.81 -3.89 -45.29
C ARG A 317 -24.45 -4.84 -46.30
N SER A 318 -25.77 -4.98 -46.18
CA SER A 318 -26.59 -5.56 -47.24
C SER A 318 -26.47 -4.67 -48.47
N ARG A 319 -26.02 -5.27 -49.59
CA ARG A 319 -26.08 -4.65 -50.91
C ARG A 319 -27.55 -4.47 -51.30
N ALA A 320 -27.90 -3.25 -51.69
CA ALA A 320 -28.95 -2.95 -52.66
C ALA A 320 -28.37 -1.93 -53.64
#